data_AF-A0A2S7XR18-F1
#
_entry.id   AF-A0A2S7XR18-F1
#
_cell.length_a   1.000
_cell.length_b   1.000
_cell.length_c   1.000
_cell.angle_alpha   90.00
_cell.angle_beta   90.00
_cell.angle_gamma   90.00
#
_symmetry.space_group_name_H-M   'P 1'
#
loop_
_entity.id
_entity.type
_entity.pdbx_description
1 polymer ?
#
loop_
_entity_poly.entity_id
_entity_poly.type
_entity_poly.pdbx_seq_one_letter_code
_entity_poly.pdbx_strand_id
1 'polypeptide(L)'
;MKILSVTPRKDHQLEVITDDGTCGLFDVRPYLNAEAFTPLQEMTAFCHIYNGGYFIEWDCGADLSADTIAAHWQPRCVAAVWRSDWVR
;
A
#
# COMPACT_ATOMS: atom_id res chain seq x y z
N MET A 1 0.39 -13.02 5.62
CA MET A 1 1.05 -11.88 4.99
C MET A 1 1.15 -10.75 5.99
N LYS A 2 2.31 -10.12 6.11
CA LYS A 2 2.49 -8.86 6.84
C LYS A 2 3.00 -7.79 5.87
N ILE A 3 2.40 -6.60 5.92
CA ILE A 3 2.82 -5.42 5.17
C ILE A 3 4.05 -4.82 5.86
N LEU A 4 5.21 -4.90 5.22
CA LEU A 4 6.43 -4.29 5.73
C LEU A 4 6.52 -2.81 5.37
N SER A 5 6.06 -2.45 4.17
CA SER A 5 6.07 -1.07 3.69
C SER A 5 4.86 -0.79 2.83
N VAL A 6 4.34 0.43 2.95
CA VAL A 6 3.32 0.99 2.08
C VAL A 6 3.75 2.40 1.67
N THR A 7 3.77 2.67 0.37
CA THR A 7 4.15 3.97 -0.18
C THR A 7 3.02 4.51 -1.06
N PRO A 8 2.39 5.63 -0.69
CA PRO A 8 1.43 6.32 -1.55
C PRO A 8 2.08 6.75 -2.87
N ARG A 9 1.37 6.50 -3.97
CA ARG A 9 1.71 6.92 -5.33
C ARG A 9 0.59 7.79 -5.88
N LYS A 10 0.82 8.40 -7.04
CA LYS A 10 -0.21 9.14 -7.79
C LYS A 10 -1.42 8.24 -8.11
N ASP A 11 -2.53 8.86 -8.48
CA ASP A 11 -3.76 8.16 -8.90
C ASP A 11 -4.31 7.20 -7.83
N HIS A 12 -4.11 7.53 -6.55
CA HIS A 12 -4.56 6.76 -5.38
C HIS A 12 -4.07 5.31 -5.38
N GLN A 13 -2.85 5.09 -5.89
CA GLN A 13 -2.19 3.79 -5.82
C GLN A 13 -1.30 3.68 -4.59
N LEU A 14 -1.18 2.47 -4.08
CA LEU A 14 -0.23 2.11 -3.02
C LEU A 14 0.78 1.12 -3.58
N GLU A 15 2.06 1.40 -3.39
CA GLU A 15 3.10 0.38 -3.54
C GLU A 15 3.28 -0.34 -2.20
N VAL A 16 3.11 -1.66 -2.22
CA VAL A 16 3.10 -2.50 -1.02
C VAL A 16 4.23 -3.51 -1.10
N ILE A 17 4.97 -3.68 0.00
CA ILE A 17 6.00 -4.72 0.17
C ILE A 17 5.62 -5.59 1.36
N THR A 18 5.70 -6.90 1.20
CA THR A 18 5.34 -7.90 2.22
C THR A 18 6.55 -8.61 2.80
N ASP A 19 6.33 -9.30 3.92
CA ASP A 19 7.34 -10.05 4.67
C ASP A 19 7.90 -11.28 3.95
N ASP A 20 7.17 -11.81 2.98
CA ASP A 20 7.64 -12.87 2.07
C ASP A 20 8.44 -12.34 0.86
N GLY A 21 8.68 -11.03 0.80
CA GLY A 21 9.42 -10.37 -0.27
C GLY A 21 8.59 -10.07 -1.53
N THR A 22 7.28 -10.35 -1.53
CA THR A 22 6.38 -9.95 -2.61
C THR A 22 6.17 -8.44 -2.59
N CYS A 23 6.02 -7.84 -3.77
CA CYS A 23 5.61 -6.45 -3.90
C CYS A 23 4.64 -6.23 -5.05
N GLY A 24 3.84 -5.17 -4.94
CA GLY A 24 2.80 -4.88 -5.93
C GLY A 24 2.18 -3.49 -5.78
N LEU A 25 1.38 -3.14 -6.78
CA LEU A 25 0.57 -1.92 -6.78
C LEU A 25 -0.88 -2.26 -6.44
N PHE A 26 -1.43 -1.57 -5.45
CA PHE A 26 -2.83 -1.68 -5.05
C PHE A 26 -3.58 -0.39 -5.41
N ASP A 27 -4.71 -0.52 -6.09
CA ASP A 27 -5.55 0.62 -6.52
C ASP A 27 -6.66 0.86 -5.49
N VAL A 28 -6.65 2.03 -4.85
CA VAL A 28 -7.63 2.39 -3.80
C VAL A 28 -8.90 3.02 -4.40
N ARG A 29 -8.88 3.43 -5.68
CA ARG A 29 -10.01 4.11 -6.33
C ARG A 29 -11.36 3.36 -6.26
N PRO A 30 -11.42 2.01 -6.36
CA PRO A 30 -12.68 1.29 -6.22
C PRO A 30 -13.40 1.52 -4.88
N TYR A 31 -12.68 1.93 -3.83
CA TYR A 31 -13.21 2.12 -2.48
C TYR A 31 -13.64 3.57 -2.20
N LEU A 32 -13.18 4.55 -2.99
CA LEU A 32 -13.35 5.99 -2.70
C LEU A 32 -14.79 6.51 -2.68
N ASN A 33 -15.75 5.71 -3.18
CA ASN A 33 -17.18 6.02 -3.13
C ASN A 33 -17.86 5.52 -1.86
N ALA A 34 -17.18 4.71 -1.04
CA ALA A 34 -17.68 4.32 0.27
C ALA A 34 -17.51 5.49 1.24
N GLU A 35 -18.52 5.70 2.11
CA GLU A 35 -18.58 6.84 3.04
C GLU A 35 -17.26 7.03 3.81
N ALA A 36 -16.75 5.95 4.43
CA ALA A 36 -15.50 5.97 5.20
C ALA A 36 -14.27 6.42 4.38
N PHE A 37 -14.24 6.12 3.08
CA PHE A 37 -13.11 6.41 2.19
C PHE A 37 -13.25 7.75 1.46
N THR A 38 -14.40 8.42 1.56
CA THR A 38 -14.65 9.71 0.89
C THR A 38 -13.56 10.75 1.18
N PRO A 39 -13.04 10.89 2.42
CA PRO A 39 -11.96 11.84 2.70
C PRO A 39 -10.68 11.57 1.89
N LEU A 40 -10.46 10.32 1.46
CA LEU A 40 -9.26 9.93 0.71
C LEU A 40 -9.31 10.34 -0.77
N GLN A 41 -10.42 10.91 -1.26
CA GLN A 41 -10.43 11.56 -2.57
C GLN A 41 -9.43 12.73 -2.61
N GLU A 42 -9.22 13.39 -1.47
CA GLU A 42 -8.16 14.39 -1.30
C GLU A 42 -6.79 13.72 -1.14
N MET A 43 -5.86 14.06 -2.02
CA MET A 43 -4.55 13.41 -2.08
C MET A 43 -3.72 13.61 -0.80
N THR A 44 -3.90 14.75 -0.12
CA THR A 44 -3.24 15.03 1.16
C THR A 44 -3.68 14.06 2.24
N ALA A 45 -4.98 13.78 2.35
CA ALA A 45 -5.53 12.79 3.27
C ALA A 45 -5.09 11.37 2.89
N PHE A 46 -5.10 11.03 1.60
CA PHE A 46 -4.62 9.75 1.10
C PHE A 46 -3.15 9.46 1.43
N CYS A 47 -2.29 10.48 1.42
CA CYS A 47 -0.88 10.33 1.75
C CYS A 47 -0.61 10.08 3.25
N HIS A 48 -1.56 10.39 4.12
CA HIS A 48 -1.45 10.20 5.57
C HIS A 48 -1.89 8.77 5.95
N ILE A 49 -1.04 7.81 5.60
CA ILE A 49 -1.29 6.38 5.81
C ILE A 49 -0.46 5.82 6.96
N TYR A 50 -1.09 5.05 7.84
CA TYR A 50 -0.47 4.26 8.90
C TYR A 50 -0.41 2.79 8.49
N ASN A 51 0.75 2.15 8.75
CA ASN A 51 0.93 0.72 8.54
C ASN A 51 0.88 -0.03 9.88
N GLY A 52 -0.22 -0.76 10.12
CA GLY A 52 -0.40 -1.63 11.28
C GLY A 52 0.13 -3.06 11.09
N GLY A 53 0.75 -3.35 9.95
CA GLY A 53 1.31 -4.66 9.60
C GLY A 53 0.29 -5.61 8.97
N TYR A 54 -0.86 -5.86 9.61
CA TYR A 54 -1.93 -6.67 9.01
C TYR A 54 -3.03 -5.82 8.35
N PHE A 55 -2.99 -4.51 8.55
CA PHE A 55 -3.87 -3.55 7.91
C PHE A 55 -3.12 -2.25 7.66
N ILE A 56 -3.67 -1.44 6.78
CA ILE A 56 -3.36 -0.02 6.65
C ILE A 56 -4.57 0.80 7.07
N GLU A 57 -4.32 1.98 7.61
CA GLU A 57 -5.36 2.88 8.11
C GLU A 57 -5.00 4.31 7.75
N TRP A 58 -6.01 5.16 7.54
CA TRP A 58 -5.86 6.59 7.34
C TRP A 58 -6.44 7.37 8.52
N ASP A 59 -6.06 8.65 8.67
CA ASP A 59 -6.52 9.53 9.75
C ASP A 59 -8.05 9.64 9.87
N CYS A 60 -8.79 9.37 8.80
CA CYS A 60 -10.26 9.34 8.78
C CYS A 60 -10.89 8.06 9.35
N GLY A 61 -10.07 7.09 9.77
CA GLY A 61 -10.50 5.79 10.31
C GLY A 61 -10.88 4.76 9.24
N ALA A 62 -10.73 5.07 7.95
CA ALA A 62 -10.81 4.07 6.89
C ALA A 62 -9.62 3.12 6.99
N ASP A 63 -9.85 1.82 6.83
CA ASP A 63 -8.82 0.80 6.86
C ASP A 63 -8.97 -0.22 5.73
N LEU A 64 -7.86 -0.85 5.36
CA LEU A 64 -7.85 -2.00 4.47
C LEU A 64 -6.96 -3.09 5.04
N SER A 65 -7.52 -4.30 5.14
CA SER A 65 -6.76 -5.49 5.56
C SER A 65 -5.72 -5.90 4.51
N ALA A 66 -4.66 -6.58 4.97
CA ALA A 66 -3.66 -7.19 4.11
C ALA A 66 -4.28 -8.20 3.13
N ASP A 67 -5.36 -8.89 3.51
CA ASP A 67 -6.05 -9.85 2.65
C ASP A 67 -6.80 -9.15 1.51
N THR A 68 -7.45 -8.02 1.79
CA THR A 68 -8.07 -7.17 0.75
C THR A 68 -7.02 -6.69 -0.24
N ILE A 69 -5.85 -6.27 0.26
CA ILE A 69 -4.72 -5.85 -0.59
C ILE A 69 -4.23 -7.01 -1.45
N ALA A 70 -3.95 -8.17 -0.84
CA ALA A 70 -3.45 -9.35 -1.54
C ALA A 70 -4.40 -9.85 -2.64
N ALA A 71 -5.72 -9.73 -2.41
CA ALA A 71 -6.74 -10.19 -3.36
C ALA A 71 -6.83 -9.32 -4.63
N HIS A 72 -6.45 -8.04 -4.55
CA HIS A 72 -6.73 -7.08 -5.62
C HIS A 72 -5.51 -6.29 -6.11
N TRP A 73 -4.35 -6.44 -5.47
CA TRP A 73 -3.13 -5.83 -5.97
C TRP A 73 -2.68 -6.46 -7.29
N GLN A 74 -1.88 -5.69 -8.03
CA GLN A 74 -1.15 -6.16 -9.19
C GLN A 74 0.29 -6.44 -8.76
N PRO A 75 0.71 -7.72 -8.67
CA PRO A 75 2.09 -8.04 -8.33
C PRO A 75 3.04 -7.39 -9.32
N ARG A 76 4.00 -6.63 -8.79
CA ARG A 76 5.00 -5.91 -9.56
C ARG A 76 6.31 -5.96 -8.80
N CYS A 77 7.09 -7.00 -9.05
CA CYS A 77 8.52 -6.93 -8.81
C CYS A 77 9.13 -6.08 -9.92
N VAL A 78 9.54 -4.85 -9.63
CA VAL A 78 10.80 -4.40 -10.23
C VAL A 78 11.88 -5.23 -9.56
N ALA A 79 12.75 -5.87 -10.33
CA ALA A 79 13.94 -6.49 -9.75
C ALA A 79 14.66 -5.39 -8.96
N ALA A 80 14.49 -5.37 -7.64
CA ALA A 80 15.42 -4.72 -6.76
C ALA A 80 16.70 -5.50 -6.99
N VAL A 81 17.55 -4.96 -7.86
CA VAL A 81 18.96 -5.31 -7.93
C VAL A 81 19.47 -4.99 -6.53
N TRP A 82 19.41 -5.98 -5.64
CA TRP A 82 20.27 -6.06 -4.49
C TRP A 82 21.68 -6.27 -5.06
N ARG A 83 22.31 -5.21 -5.60
CA ARG A 83 23.76 -5.19 -5.73
C ARG A 83 24.30 -5.05 -4.32
N SER A 84 24.47 -6.21 -3.69
CA SER A 84 25.45 -6.41 -2.64
C SER A 84 26.83 -6.20 -3.23
N ASP A 85 27.21 -4.93 -3.42
CA ASP A 85 28.60 -4.51 -3.64
C ASP A 85 29.02 -3.62 -2.47
N TRP A 86 28.98 -4.19 -1.26
CA TRP A 86 29.91 -3.80 -0.21
C TRP A 86 31.07 -4.80 -0.25
N VAL A 87 31.92 -4.63 -1.26
CA VAL A 87 33.30 -5.13 -1.24
C VAL A 87 34.21 -3.95 -0.93
N ARG A 88 34.44 -3.72 0.37
CA ARG A 88 35.74 -3.49 1.04
C ARG A 88 35.55 -2.83 2.39
#